data_AF-A0A534JUK4-F1
#
_entry.id   AF-A0A534JUK4-F1
#
_cell.length_a   1.000
_cell.length_b   1.000
_cell.length_c   1.000
_cell.angle_alpha   90.00
_cell.angle_beta   90.00
_cell.angle_gamma   90.00
#
_symmetry.space_group_name_H-M   'P 1'
#
loop_
_entity.id
_entity.type
_entity.pdbx_description
1 polymer ?
#
loop_
_entity_poly.entity_id
_entity_poly.type
_entity_poly.pdbx_seq_one_letter_code
_entity_poly.pdbx_strand_id
1 'polypeptide(L)'
;MIDERRMRGLEAQVDALRTKEKDSDTRKTYDEVFDHAALLTIAQLITDGVLSTLDYPVSTGKEANVFHATGPDRRAKAVKIYRIATATFRNIAVYIEGDPRFKKVKRATRPTLLA
;
A
#
# COMPACT_ATOMS: atom_id res chain seq x y z
N MET A 1 12.77 15.28 4.12
CA MET A 1 13.05 14.06 4.91
C MET A 1 11.94 13.92 5.93
N ILE A 2 11.23 12.80 5.95
CA ILE A 2 10.20 12.52 6.95
C ILE A 2 10.92 12.30 8.29
N ASP A 3 10.43 12.96 9.33
CA ASP A 3 11.01 12.99 10.68
C ASP A 3 10.89 11.61 11.37
N GLU A 4 11.96 11.10 12.01
CA GLU A 4 11.98 9.77 12.67
C GLU A 4 10.87 9.61 13.73
N ARG A 5 10.45 10.71 14.36
CA ARG A 5 9.31 10.69 15.30
C ARG A 5 8.00 10.30 14.60
N ARG A 6 7.79 10.76 13.37
CA ARG A 6 6.58 10.44 12.59
C ARG A 6 6.60 9.00 12.09
N MET A 7 7.77 8.49 11.71
CA MET A 7 7.95 7.09 11.33
C MET A 7 7.49 6.15 12.45
N ARG A 8 7.96 6.40 13.67
CA ARG A 8 7.55 5.65 14.86
C ARG A 8 6.06 5.74 15.14
N GLY A 9 5.43 6.90 14.88
CA GLY A 9 3.99 7.07 15.05
C GLY A 9 3.16 6.23 14.06
N LEU A 10 3.63 6.11 12.82
CA LEU A 10 2.97 5.29 11.79
C LEU A 10 3.17 3.81 12.03
N GLU A 11 4.38 3.39 12.41
CA GLU A 11 4.65 2.02 12.83
C GLU A 11 3.75 1.64 14.02
N ALA A 12 3.60 2.53 15.01
CA ALA A 12 2.69 2.31 16.13
C ALA A 12 1.21 2.24 15.71
N GLN A 13 0.77 3.04 14.72
CA GLN A 13 -0.57 2.90 14.16
C GLN A 13 -0.77 1.56 13.45
N VAL A 14 0.21 1.12 12.67
CA VAL A 14 0.19 -0.19 11.99
C VAL A 14 0.14 -1.31 13.02
N ASP A 15 0.93 -1.21 14.09
CA ASP A 15 0.89 -2.15 15.20
C ASP A 15 -0.47 -2.15 15.93
N ALA A 16 -1.10 -0.99 16.08
CA ALA A 16 -2.45 -0.91 16.64
C ALA A 16 -3.49 -1.61 15.72
N LEU A 17 -3.35 -1.49 14.40
CA LEU A 17 -4.17 -2.22 13.42
C LEU A 17 -3.93 -3.74 13.51
N ARG A 18 -2.68 -4.17 13.67
CA ARG A 18 -2.31 -5.58 13.94
C ARG A 18 -2.87 -6.13 15.26
N THR A 19 -3.15 -5.27 16.23
CA THR A 19 -3.56 -5.65 17.58
C THR A 19 -5.08 -5.70 17.75
N LYS A 20 -5.83 -4.88 17.02
CA LYS A 20 -7.30 -4.89 17.05
C LYS A 20 -7.90 -6.17 16.48
N GLU A 21 -7.20 -6.87 15.60
CA GLU A 21 -7.64 -8.16 15.04
C GLU A 21 -6.86 -9.32 15.69
N LYS A 22 -7.60 -10.20 16.39
CA LYS A 22 -7.05 -11.30 17.20
C LYS A 22 -6.53 -12.49 16.39
N ASP A 23 -6.73 -12.50 15.07
CA ASP A 23 -6.41 -13.66 14.24
C ASP A 23 -4.99 -13.60 13.65
N SER A 24 -4.29 -14.72 13.73
CA SER A 24 -2.88 -14.85 13.35
C SER A 24 -2.64 -14.69 11.85
N ASP A 25 -3.63 -15.05 11.03
CA ASP A 25 -3.56 -14.93 9.58
C ASP A 25 -3.77 -13.49 9.11
N THR A 26 -4.60 -12.72 9.81
CA THR A 26 -4.76 -11.30 9.55
C THR A 26 -3.45 -10.56 9.80
N ARG A 27 -2.74 -10.83 10.91
CA ARG A 27 -1.42 -10.23 11.19
C ARG A 27 -0.40 -10.47 10.08
N LYS A 28 -0.28 -11.72 9.59
CA LYS A 28 0.62 -12.04 8.47
C LYS A 28 0.27 -11.22 7.22
N THR A 29 -1.02 -10.96 7.01
CA THR A 29 -1.49 -10.21 5.83
C THR A 29 -1.10 -8.73 5.86
N TYR A 30 -0.97 -8.12 7.04
CA TYR A 30 -0.44 -6.75 7.17
C TYR A 30 1.05 -6.70 6.78
N ASP A 31 1.85 -7.66 7.22
CA ASP A 31 3.30 -7.68 6.96
C ASP A 31 3.66 -7.81 5.48
N GLU A 32 2.74 -8.36 4.67
CA GLU A 32 2.97 -8.59 3.24
C GLU A 32 2.87 -7.31 2.38
N VAL A 33 2.25 -6.24 2.90
CA VAL A 33 2.03 -4.98 2.14
C VAL A 33 2.57 -3.74 2.82
N PHE A 34 2.83 -3.76 4.13
CA PHE A 34 3.35 -2.62 4.88
C PHE A 34 4.88 -2.69 5.04
N ASP A 35 5.60 -2.65 3.92
CA ASP A 35 7.04 -2.40 3.97
C ASP A 35 7.34 -0.92 4.28
N HIS A 36 8.60 -0.63 4.61
CA HIS A 36 9.02 0.74 4.98
C HIS A 36 8.69 1.79 3.90
N ALA A 37 8.77 1.42 2.61
CA ALA A 37 8.45 2.32 1.51
C ALA A 37 6.95 2.59 1.39
N ALA A 38 6.10 1.58 1.59
CA ALA A 38 4.65 1.73 1.64
C ALA A 38 4.23 2.61 2.82
N LEU A 39 4.84 2.42 4.00
CA LEU A 39 4.57 3.25 5.18
C LEU A 39 4.95 4.71 4.96
N LEU A 40 6.11 4.98 4.36
CA LEU A 40 6.50 6.34 3.94
C LEU A 40 5.50 6.97 2.97
N THR A 41 5.01 6.18 2.01
CA THR A 41 4.03 6.65 1.03
C THR A 41 2.69 7.00 1.68
N ILE A 42 2.21 6.14 2.59
CA ILE A 42 0.98 6.39 3.36
C ILE A 42 1.15 7.62 4.26
N ALA A 43 2.32 7.78 4.90
CA ALA A 43 2.68 8.96 5.69
C ALA A 43 2.50 10.25 4.89
N GLN A 44 3.01 10.22 3.65
CA GLN A 44 2.98 11.34 2.74
C GLN A 44 1.54 11.66 2.34
N LEU A 45 0.75 10.64 1.97
CA LEU A 45 -0.68 10.81 1.64
C LEU A 45 -1.50 11.38 2.80
N ILE A 46 -1.18 11.02 4.04
CA ILE A 46 -1.84 11.61 5.22
C ILE A 46 -1.38 13.06 5.42
N THR A 47 -0.08 13.32 5.30
CA THR A 47 0.50 14.66 5.47
C THR A 47 -0.01 15.64 4.41
N ASP A 48 -0.19 15.18 3.18
CA ASP A 48 -0.73 15.95 2.06
C ASP A 48 -2.25 16.14 2.13
N GLY A 49 -2.90 15.60 3.17
CA GLY A 49 -4.34 15.70 3.37
C GLY A 49 -5.16 14.86 2.39
N VAL A 50 -4.55 13.92 1.66
CA VAL A 50 -5.29 13.02 0.77
C VAL A 50 -6.11 12.02 1.58
N LEU A 51 -5.54 11.54 2.69
CA LEU A 51 -6.15 10.63 3.66
C LEU A 51 -6.11 11.27 5.06
N SER A 52 -7.08 10.96 5.90
CA SER A 52 -7.04 11.27 7.33
C SER A 52 -6.65 10.05 8.15
N THR A 53 -7.21 8.89 7.83
CA THR A 53 -6.87 7.62 8.48
C THR A 53 -6.81 6.48 7.47
N LEU A 54 -5.99 5.49 7.76
CA LEU A 54 -6.06 4.16 7.16
C LEU A 54 -6.64 3.25 8.25
N ASP A 55 -7.74 2.57 7.95
CA ASP A 55 -8.58 1.95 8.97
C ASP A 55 -8.37 0.44 9.00
N TYR A 56 -9.12 -0.33 8.21
CA TYR A 56 -9.10 -1.80 8.26
C TYR A 56 -9.06 -2.41 6.86
N PRO A 57 -8.53 -3.63 6.70
CA PRO A 57 -8.53 -4.35 5.44
C PRO A 57 -9.97 -4.67 5.02
N VAL A 58 -10.23 -4.49 3.74
CA VAL A 58 -11.50 -4.82 3.08
C VAL A 58 -11.35 -6.08 2.24
N SER A 59 -10.20 -6.25 1.59
CA SER A 59 -9.92 -7.40 0.75
C SER A 59 -8.44 -7.73 0.76
N THR A 60 -8.14 -9.02 0.82
CA THR A 60 -6.77 -9.55 0.79
C THR A 60 -6.61 -10.37 -0.48
N GLY A 61 -5.51 -10.14 -1.19
CA GLY A 61 -5.30 -10.73 -2.50
C GLY A 61 -3.84 -11.07 -2.74
N LYS A 62 -3.61 -11.96 -3.71
CA LYS A 62 -2.27 -12.41 -4.08
C LYS A 62 -1.35 -11.27 -4.52
N GLU A 63 -1.92 -10.25 -5.15
CA GLU A 63 -1.17 -9.15 -5.76
C GLU A 63 -1.24 -7.85 -4.95
N ALA A 64 -2.31 -7.66 -4.21
CA ALA A 64 -2.58 -6.44 -3.47
C ALA A 64 -3.59 -6.70 -2.35
N ASN A 65 -3.54 -5.85 -1.33
CA ASN A 65 -4.58 -5.74 -0.33
C ASN A 65 -5.30 -4.40 -0.49
N VAL A 66 -6.60 -4.38 -0.21
CA VAL A 66 -7.44 -3.17 -0.22
C VAL A 66 -7.83 -2.85 1.21
N PHE A 67 -7.66 -1.59 1.61
CA PHE A 67 -8.01 -1.08 2.91
C PHE A 67 -9.08 0.00 2.80
N HIS A 68 -9.94 0.06 3.81
CA HIS A 68 -10.77 1.22 4.06
C HIS A 68 -9.88 2.34 4.60
N ALA A 69 -10.12 3.55 4.12
CA ALA A 69 -9.52 4.77 4.62
C ALA A 69 -10.60 5.86 4.72
N THR A 70 -10.37 6.83 5.59
CA THR A 70 -11.24 7.99 5.71
C THR A 70 -10.52 9.22 5.17
N GLY A 71 -11.16 10.00 4.30
CA GLY A 71 -10.65 11.27 3.79
C GLY A 71 -10.88 12.45 4.76
N PRO A 72 -10.28 13.61 4.49
CA PRO A 72 -10.45 14.84 5.30
C PRO A 72 -11.90 15.34 5.33
N ASP A 73 -12.68 15.02 4.30
CA ASP A 73 -14.11 15.29 4.19
C ASP A 73 -14.99 14.25 4.91
N ARG A 74 -14.38 13.34 5.67
CA ARG A 74 -15.01 12.18 6.33
C ARG A 74 -15.65 11.18 5.37
N ARG A 75 -15.34 11.24 4.07
CA ARG A 75 -15.82 10.24 3.11
C ARG A 75 -14.90 9.03 3.07
N ALA A 76 -15.50 7.87 2.88
CA ALA A 76 -14.77 6.61 2.71
C ALA A 76 -13.96 6.62 1.41
N LYS A 77 -12.75 6.07 1.48
CA LYS A 77 -11.84 5.84 0.35
C LYS A 77 -11.32 4.41 0.39
N ALA A 78 -11.11 3.82 -0.78
CA ALA A 78 -10.43 2.54 -0.91
C ALA A 78 -8.95 2.77 -1.23
N VAL A 79 -8.06 2.19 -0.42
CA VAL A 79 -6.60 2.26 -0.62
C VAL A 79 -6.11 0.88 -1.02
N LYS A 80 -5.71 0.71 -2.28
CA LYS A 80 -5.17 -0.55 -2.80
C LYS A 80 -3.64 -0.51 -2.76
N ILE A 81 -3.04 -1.37 -1.95
CA ILE A 81 -1.60 -1.48 -1.75
C ILE A 81 -1.11 -2.75 -2.46
N TYR A 82 -0.30 -2.57 -3.51
CA TYR A 82 0.30 -3.68 -4.24
C TYR A 82 1.52 -4.23 -3.50
N ARG A 83 1.64 -5.55 -3.48
CA ARG A 83 2.78 -6.26 -2.87
C ARG A 83 4.01 -6.04 -3.75
N ILE A 84 5.10 -5.50 -3.20
CA ILE A 84 6.33 -5.26 -3.96
C ILE A 84 7.29 -6.46 -3.84
N ALA A 85 7.40 -7.08 -2.66
CA ALA A 85 8.39 -8.12 -2.38
C ALA A 85 7.96 -9.52 -2.87
N THR A 86 6.70 -9.89 -2.68
CA THR A 86 6.14 -11.23 -3.03
C THR A 86 5.38 -11.24 -4.36
N ALA A 87 5.44 -10.11 -5.06
CA ALA A 87 4.75 -9.85 -6.30
C ALA A 87 5.08 -10.90 -7.37
N THR A 88 4.14 -11.82 -7.62
CA THR A 88 4.28 -12.81 -8.71
C THR A 88 3.90 -12.18 -10.06
N PHE A 89 4.28 -10.92 -10.32
CA PHE A 89 3.96 -10.15 -11.54
C PHE A 89 4.75 -10.61 -12.77
N ARG A 90 4.99 -11.91 -12.93
CA ARG A 90 5.68 -12.44 -14.12
C ARG A 90 4.89 -12.23 -15.41
N ASN A 91 3.57 -12.06 -15.32
CA ASN A 91 2.68 -11.95 -16.48
C ASN A 91 2.09 -10.55 -16.73
N ILE A 92 2.46 -9.51 -15.95
CA ILE A 92 1.93 -8.16 -16.19
C ILE A 92 2.33 -7.62 -17.58
N ALA A 93 3.48 -8.09 -18.09
CA ALA A 93 3.97 -7.77 -19.42
C ALA A 93 2.92 -8.03 -20.52
N VAL A 94 2.15 -9.11 -20.41
CA VAL A 94 1.10 -9.47 -21.39
C VAL A 94 -0.02 -8.44 -21.42
N TYR A 95 -0.33 -7.83 -20.26
CA TYR A 95 -1.42 -6.85 -20.14
C TYR A 95 -1.02 -5.43 -20.53
N ILE A 96 0.28 -5.12 -20.58
CA ILE A 96 0.80 -3.79 -20.93
C ILE A 96 1.46 -3.75 -22.31
N GLU A 97 1.71 -4.91 -22.91
CA GLU A 97 2.30 -5.02 -24.25
C GLU A 97 1.34 -4.41 -25.30
N GLY A 98 1.88 -3.55 -26.15
CA GLY A 98 1.11 -2.82 -27.15
C GLY A 98 0.44 -1.53 -26.65
N ASP A 99 0.36 -1.29 -25.33
CA ASP A 99 -0.23 -0.05 -24.80
C ASP A 99 0.75 1.13 -24.94
N PRO A 100 0.38 2.20 -25.67
CA PRO A 100 1.23 3.36 -25.89
C PRO A 100 1.73 4.04 -24.60
N ARG A 101 0.97 3.97 -23.50
CA ARG A 101 1.31 4.57 -22.20
C ARG A 101 2.54 3.92 -21.57
N PHE A 102 2.79 2.64 -21.87
CA PHE A 102 3.87 1.86 -21.28
C PHE A 102 5.04 1.61 -22.23
N LYS A 103 5.08 2.25 -23.41
CA LYS A 103 6.15 2.08 -24.42
C LYS A 103 7.57 2.32 -23.90
N LYS A 104 7.73 3.16 -22.86
CA LYS A 104 9.03 3.49 -22.26
C LYS A 104 9.37 2.64 -21.04
N VAL A 105 8.46 1.79 -20.58
CA VAL A 105 8.68 0.94 -19.42
C VAL A 105 9.52 -0.25 -19.86
N LYS A 106 10.81 -0.23 -19.51
CA LYS A 106 11.68 -1.39 -19.70
C LYS A 106 11.13 -2.56 -18.88
N ARG A 107 11.25 -3.79 -19.39
CA ARG A 107 10.98 -5.03 -18.63
C ARG A 107 12.00 -5.14 -17.48
N ALA A 108 11.78 -4.39 -16.41
CA ALA A 108 12.55 -4.45 -15.19
C ALA A 108 11.83 -5.33 -14.16
N THR A 109 12.59 -5.97 -13.28
CA THR A 109 12.05 -6.79 -12.18
C THR A 109 11.22 -5.96 -11.18
N ARG A 110 11.34 -4.62 -11.22
CA ARG A 110 10.58 -3.66 -10.42
C ARG A 110 10.20 -2.45 -11.29
N PRO A 111 9.14 -2.52 -12.11
CA PRO A 111 8.67 -1.33 -12.80
C PRO A 111 8.01 -0.43 -11.76
N THR A 112 8.70 0.61 -11.30
CA THR A 112 8.05 1.71 -10.58
C THR A 112 7.17 2.43 -11.59
N LEU A 113 5.89 2.07 -11.63
CA LEU A 113 4.89 2.76 -12.44
C LEU A 113 4.48 4.05 -11.73
N LEU A 114 5.29 5.09 -11.87
CA LEU A 114 4.89 6.46 -11.59
C LEU A 114 4.45 7.07 -12.92
N ALA A 115 3.16 7.35 -13.05
CA ALA A 115 2.57 8.11 -14.15
C ALA A 115 2.27 9.53 -13.67
#